data_AF-A0A1W9QG68-F1
#
_entry.id   AF-A0A1W9QG68-F1
#
_cell.length_a   1.000
_cell.length_b   1.000
_cell.length_c   1.000
_cell.angle_alpha   90.00
_cell.angle_beta   90.00
_cell.angle_gamma   90.00
#
_symmetry.space_group_name_H-M   'P 1'
#
loop_
_entity.id
_entity.type
_entity.pdbx_description
1 polymer ?
#
loop_
_entity_poly.entity_id
_entity_poly.type
_entity_poly.pdbx_seq_one_letter_code
_entity_poly.pdbx_strand_id
1 'polypeptide(L)'
;MSTKTKTTKAKSKKENLAALGLPALWERFKEATGETTKSPNKKFLIRRIEEALAVRAVEPAPADEPQRPTRTSARATPVPEPETTLTESTPPKPRGRFASMTIEELQTKYLEVVGRSTGSDDRRYLIWKIREAEKGRINVGPRKTRAREGEPLDVKILPLRLEADVADKMDEAWRAKGIKNRMEFLRGAIGHYLAHLGARDAAALFTNADTTGA
;
A
#
# COMPACT_ATOMS: atom_id res chain seq x y z
N MET A 1 -51.87 39.99 -14.46
CA MET A 1 -52.12 38.53 -14.39
C MET A 1 -50.83 37.81 -14.74
N SER A 2 -50.30 37.05 -13.77
CA SER A 2 -49.16 36.14 -13.83
C SER A 2 -49.33 35.07 -14.94
N THR A 3 -48.34 34.34 -15.46
CA THR A 3 -47.08 33.81 -14.92
C THR A 3 -46.05 33.56 -16.05
N LYS A 4 -44.76 33.78 -15.75
CA LYS A 4 -43.62 33.31 -16.56
C LYS A 4 -43.08 32.03 -15.92
N THR A 5 -43.29 30.88 -16.55
CA THR A 5 -42.71 29.59 -16.13
C THR A 5 -41.22 29.56 -16.44
N LYS A 6 -40.38 29.43 -15.39
CA LYS A 6 -38.93 29.39 -15.47
C LYS A 6 -38.48 27.92 -15.49
N THR A 7 -37.95 27.48 -16.63
CA THR A 7 -37.28 26.19 -16.80
C THR A 7 -35.93 26.22 -16.07
N THR A 8 -35.85 25.59 -14.90
CA THR A 8 -34.59 25.30 -14.20
C THR A 8 -34.53 23.81 -13.87
N LYS A 9 -34.09 22.98 -14.82
CA LYS A 9 -33.91 21.54 -14.58
C LYS A 9 -32.75 21.01 -15.42
N ALA A 10 -31.52 21.21 -14.93
CA ALA A 10 -30.34 20.47 -15.40
C ALA A 10 -29.11 20.61 -14.47
N LYS A 11 -29.04 21.64 -13.61
CA LYS A 11 -27.86 21.88 -12.75
C LYS A 11 -27.90 21.23 -11.37
N SER A 12 -29.04 20.71 -10.90
CA SER A 12 -29.19 20.16 -9.54
C SER A 12 -28.83 18.67 -9.38
N LYS A 13 -28.47 17.95 -10.45
CA LYS A 13 -28.14 16.51 -10.33
C LYS A 13 -26.70 16.19 -9.89
N LYS A 14 -25.84 17.23 -9.75
CA LYS A 14 -24.51 17.15 -9.12
C LYS A 14 -24.56 17.32 -7.60
N GLU A 15 -25.76 17.29 -7.00
CA GLU A 15 -25.92 17.52 -5.57
C GLU A 15 -25.31 16.38 -4.74
N ASN A 16 -24.12 16.68 -4.22
CA ASN A 16 -23.58 16.22 -2.95
C ASN A 16 -23.20 14.74 -2.82
N LEU A 17 -22.68 14.09 -3.87
CA LEU A 17 -22.02 12.78 -3.72
C LEU A 17 -20.93 12.82 -2.62
N ALA A 18 -20.23 13.95 -2.47
CA ALA A 18 -19.23 14.15 -1.42
C ALA A 18 -19.80 14.21 0.02
N ALA A 19 -21.08 14.56 0.19
CA ALA A 19 -21.74 14.62 1.50
C ALA A 19 -22.41 13.29 1.86
N LEU A 20 -22.58 12.37 0.90
CA LEU A 20 -23.21 11.07 1.14
C LEU A 20 -22.33 10.15 2.00
N GLY A 21 -23.01 9.33 2.81
CA GLY A 21 -22.38 8.22 3.54
C GLY A 21 -21.89 7.12 2.60
N LEU A 22 -20.96 6.28 3.07
CA LEU A 22 -20.44 5.14 2.29
C LEU A 22 -21.53 4.21 1.74
N PRO A 23 -22.58 3.84 2.50
CA PRO A 23 -23.63 2.97 1.98
C PRO A 23 -24.39 3.59 0.80
N ALA A 24 -24.75 4.88 0.90
CA ALA A 24 -25.42 5.60 -0.17
C ALA A 24 -24.52 5.76 -1.42
N LEU A 25 -23.20 5.90 -1.23
CA LEU A 25 -22.25 5.90 -2.34
C LEU A 25 -22.16 4.53 -3.04
N TRP A 26 -22.23 3.43 -2.30
CA TRP A 26 -22.27 2.08 -2.91
C TRP A 26 -23.53 1.85 -3.74
N GLU A 27 -24.69 2.31 -3.26
CA GLU A 27 -25.95 2.22 -4.01
C GLU A 27 -25.89 3.04 -5.31
N ARG A 28 -25.37 4.27 -5.25
CA ARG A 28 -25.19 5.11 -6.45
C ARG A 28 -24.15 4.55 -7.41
N PHE A 29 -23.10 3.90 -6.90
CA PHE A 29 -22.12 3.20 -7.71
C PHE A 29 -22.75 2.03 -8.48
N LYS A 30 -23.58 1.24 -7.80
CA LYS A 30 -24.34 0.15 -8.43
C LYS A 30 -25.31 0.69 -9.49
N GLU A 31 -26.00 1.80 -9.20
CA GLU A 31 -26.92 2.44 -10.14
C GLU A 31 -26.21 3.02 -11.37
N ALA A 32 -25.01 3.58 -11.20
CA ALA A 32 -24.28 4.24 -12.28
C ALA A 32 -23.45 3.26 -13.14
N THR A 33 -22.85 2.24 -12.52
CA THR A 33 -21.90 1.32 -13.17
C THR A 33 -22.47 -0.08 -13.40
N GLY A 34 -23.57 -0.44 -12.73
CA GLY A 34 -24.15 -1.81 -12.75
C GLY A 34 -23.42 -2.82 -11.85
N GLU A 35 -22.21 -2.50 -11.39
CA GLU A 35 -21.37 -3.37 -10.56
C GLU A 35 -21.59 -3.11 -9.06
N THR A 36 -21.55 -4.17 -8.24
CA THR A 36 -21.59 -4.03 -6.77
C THR A 36 -20.17 -3.88 -6.21
N THR A 37 -19.94 -2.87 -5.38
CA THR A 37 -18.65 -2.67 -4.71
C THR A 37 -18.86 -2.40 -3.22
N LYS A 38 -17.96 -2.94 -2.39
CA LYS A 38 -17.84 -2.62 -0.96
C LYS A 38 -16.53 -1.88 -0.67
N SER A 39 -16.01 -1.15 -1.66
CA SER A 39 -14.77 -0.38 -1.50
C SER A 39 -14.92 0.68 -0.40
N PRO A 40 -14.02 0.72 0.61
CA PRO A 40 -14.09 1.69 1.70
C PRO A 40 -13.66 3.11 1.28
N ASN A 41 -13.19 3.31 0.05
CA ASN A 41 -12.63 4.56 -0.42
C ASN A 41 -13.69 5.48 -1.07
N LYS A 42 -14.18 6.47 -0.30
CA LYS A 42 -15.19 7.45 -0.77
C LYS A 42 -14.79 8.21 -2.03
N LYS A 43 -13.52 8.62 -2.17
CA LYS A 43 -13.07 9.43 -3.32
C LYS A 43 -13.11 8.64 -4.62
N PHE A 44 -12.75 7.37 -4.55
CA PHE A 44 -12.83 6.46 -5.70
C PHE A 44 -14.28 6.27 -6.16
N LEU A 45 -15.20 6.04 -5.22
CA LEU A 45 -16.63 5.86 -5.53
C LEU A 45 -17.21 7.11 -6.20
N ILE A 46 -16.94 8.31 -5.66
CA ILE A 46 -17.45 9.56 -6.23
C ILE A 46 -16.93 9.76 -7.66
N ARG A 47 -15.61 9.62 -7.88
CA ARG A 47 -14.99 9.76 -9.20
C ARG A 47 -15.59 8.78 -10.21
N ARG A 48 -15.79 7.52 -9.82
CA ARG A 48 -16.30 6.47 -10.71
C ARG A 48 -17.79 6.64 -11.02
N ILE A 49 -18.58 7.09 -10.04
CA ILE A 49 -19.99 7.48 -10.25
C ILE A 49 -20.06 8.67 -11.21
N GLU A 50 -19.24 9.71 -11.02
CA GLU A 50 -19.21 10.88 -11.90
C GLU A 50 -18.80 10.51 -13.33
N GLU A 51 -17.82 9.62 -13.49
CA GLU A 51 -17.38 9.11 -14.79
C GLU A 51 -18.50 8.31 -15.47
N ALA A 52 -19.14 7.37 -14.77
CA ALA A 52 -20.24 6.60 -15.31
C ALA A 52 -21.46 7.48 -15.65
N LEU A 53 -21.75 8.50 -14.85
CA LEU A 53 -22.79 9.50 -15.15
C LEU A 53 -22.40 10.41 -16.32
N ALA A 54 -21.12 10.72 -16.51
CA ALA A 54 -20.62 11.49 -17.65
C ALA A 54 -20.69 10.67 -18.94
N VAL A 55 -20.28 9.40 -18.93
CA VAL A 55 -20.45 8.47 -20.06
C VAL A 55 -21.93 8.36 -20.44
N ARG A 56 -22.81 8.18 -19.44
CA ARG A 56 -24.26 8.12 -19.65
C ARG A 56 -24.91 9.46 -20.06
N ALA A 57 -24.24 10.59 -19.83
CA ALA A 57 -24.69 11.91 -20.28
C ALA A 57 -24.17 12.25 -21.68
N VAL A 58 -23.07 11.63 -22.11
CA VAL A 58 -22.49 11.76 -23.45
C VAL A 58 -23.11 10.76 -24.43
N GLU A 59 -23.60 9.60 -23.95
CA GLU A 59 -24.33 8.63 -24.77
C GLU A 59 -25.85 8.74 -24.62
N PRO A 60 -26.59 9.15 -25.67
CA PRO A 60 -27.98 8.75 -25.84
C PRO A 60 -28.03 7.31 -26.36
N ALA A 61 -28.62 6.41 -25.56
CA ALA A 61 -29.27 5.12 -25.87
C ALA A 61 -28.65 4.16 -26.94
N PRO A 62 -28.56 2.85 -26.65
CA PRO A 62 -27.84 1.91 -27.50
C PRO A 62 -28.64 1.56 -28.77
N ALA A 63 -27.94 1.44 -29.89
CA ALA A 63 -28.31 0.53 -30.96
C ALA A 63 -27.02 -0.10 -31.50
N ASP A 64 -27.03 -1.42 -31.53
CA ASP A 64 -25.98 -2.33 -31.96
C ASP A 64 -25.51 -2.13 -33.43
N GLU A 65 -24.29 -2.61 -33.64
CA GLU A 65 -23.68 -3.13 -34.88
C GLU A 65 -22.90 -2.22 -35.87
N PRO A 66 -21.85 -2.79 -36.53
CA PRO A 66 -20.53 -2.18 -36.62
C PRO A 66 -20.03 -1.98 -38.06
N GLN A 67 -19.07 -1.07 -38.30
CA GLN A 67 -18.01 -1.23 -39.33
C GLN A 67 -17.01 -0.05 -39.36
N ARG A 68 -15.78 -0.35 -38.97
CA ARG A 68 -14.47 -0.17 -39.65
C ARG A 68 -14.32 0.86 -40.81
N PRO A 69 -13.07 1.17 -41.18
CA PRO A 69 -12.17 2.24 -40.70
C PRO A 69 -11.92 3.29 -41.82
N THR A 70 -11.26 4.41 -41.57
CA THR A 70 -10.14 4.91 -42.43
C THR A 70 -9.63 6.29 -42.03
N ARG A 71 -8.29 6.36 -42.02
CA ARG A 71 -7.41 7.45 -42.50
C ARG A 71 -7.37 8.75 -41.68
N THR A 72 -6.23 9.04 -41.04
CA THR A 72 -4.97 9.60 -41.60
C THR A 72 -4.94 11.11 -41.44
N SER A 73 -3.75 11.59 -41.06
CA SER A 73 -3.31 12.99 -40.97
C SER A 73 -3.83 13.76 -39.76
N ALA A 74 -3.00 13.99 -38.74
CA ALA A 74 -1.73 14.72 -38.70
C ALA A 74 -1.96 16.11 -38.09
N ARG A 75 -1.13 16.36 -37.08
CA ARG A 75 -0.39 17.61 -36.85
C ARG A 75 -0.96 18.63 -35.85
N ALA A 76 -0.03 18.94 -34.94
CA ALA A 76 0.24 20.20 -34.25
C ALA A 76 -0.57 20.53 -32.98
N THR A 77 0.12 20.35 -31.86
CA THR A 77 0.22 21.36 -30.78
C THR A 77 0.28 22.79 -31.35
N PRO A 78 -0.36 23.77 -30.68
CA PRO A 78 0.41 24.50 -29.69
C PRO A 78 -0.36 24.89 -28.42
N VAL A 79 0.45 25.02 -27.37
CA VAL A 79 0.22 25.74 -26.11
C VAL A 79 -0.06 27.22 -26.42
N PRO A 80 -0.92 27.88 -25.64
CA PRO A 80 -0.40 29.02 -24.87
C PRO A 80 -1.00 29.11 -23.45
N GLU A 81 -0.12 29.35 -22.47
CA GLU A 81 -0.43 30.11 -21.24
C GLU A 81 -0.68 31.58 -21.63
N PRO A 82 -1.55 32.31 -20.92
CA PRO A 82 -1.11 33.20 -19.83
C PRO A 82 -2.03 33.08 -18.59
N GLU A 83 -1.47 33.01 -17.38
CA GLU A 83 -1.15 34.15 -16.50
C GLU A 83 -2.36 34.93 -15.92
N THR A 84 -2.45 34.82 -14.59
CA THR A 84 -2.74 35.89 -13.62
C THR A 84 -4.17 36.47 -13.54
N THR A 85 -4.87 36.17 -12.44
CA THR A 85 -5.27 37.21 -11.47
C THR A 85 -5.84 36.63 -10.18
N LEU A 86 -5.28 37.13 -9.09
CA LEU A 86 -5.66 36.92 -7.69
C LEU A 86 -7.01 37.57 -7.37
N THR A 87 -7.76 36.97 -6.45
CA THR A 87 -8.54 37.56 -5.34
C THR A 87 -9.34 36.42 -4.68
N GLU A 88 -8.94 35.87 -3.53
CA GLU A 88 -9.11 36.42 -2.17
C GLU A 88 -10.61 36.62 -1.84
N SER A 89 -11.26 36.11 -0.80
CA SER A 89 -10.88 35.46 0.46
C SER A 89 -12.12 34.80 1.09
N THR A 90 -11.97 33.64 1.72
CA THR A 90 -12.80 33.23 2.88
C THR A 90 -11.92 32.33 3.76
N PRO A 91 -11.83 32.56 5.08
CA PRO A 91 -10.65 32.16 5.86
C PRO A 91 -10.61 30.66 6.16
N PRO A 92 -9.48 29.96 5.96
CA PRO A 92 -9.31 28.64 6.53
C PRO A 92 -9.06 28.80 8.04
N LYS A 93 -10.09 28.46 8.82
CA LYS A 93 -10.05 28.04 10.23
C LYS A 93 -8.64 27.57 10.62
N PRO A 94 -8.00 28.08 11.71
CA PRO A 94 -6.58 27.85 11.97
C PRO A 94 -6.33 26.37 12.17
N ARG A 95 -5.91 25.69 11.09
CA ARG A 95 -5.55 24.28 11.13
C ARG A 95 -4.25 24.25 11.91
N GLY A 96 -4.26 23.56 13.05
CA GLY A 96 -3.25 23.69 14.10
C GLY A 96 -1.80 23.55 13.63
N ARG A 97 -0.88 24.12 14.43
CA ARG A 97 0.61 24.13 14.50
C ARG A 97 1.50 23.62 13.34
N PHE A 98 0.99 22.72 12.51
CA PHE A 98 1.66 22.08 11.38
C PHE A 98 1.06 22.49 10.00
N ALA A 99 -0.05 23.26 9.98
CA ALA A 99 -0.73 23.62 8.73
C ALA A 99 -0.06 24.75 7.93
N SER A 100 0.80 25.55 8.55
CA SER A 100 1.67 26.53 7.89
C SER A 100 3.07 25.98 7.59
N MET A 101 3.36 24.76 8.06
CA MET A 101 4.71 24.21 8.09
C MET A 101 5.10 23.53 6.78
N THR A 102 6.31 23.79 6.29
CA THR A 102 6.88 23.16 5.07
C THR A 102 7.26 21.70 5.34
N ILE A 103 7.53 20.93 4.29
CA ILE A 103 7.91 19.51 4.42
C ILE A 103 9.21 19.37 5.21
N GLU A 104 10.20 20.22 4.95
CA GLU A 104 11.49 20.25 5.65
C GLU A 104 11.31 20.53 7.15
N GLU A 105 10.50 21.53 7.48
CA GLU A 105 10.19 21.87 8.85
C GLU A 105 9.43 20.74 9.59
N LEU A 106 8.59 19.99 8.87
CA LEU A 106 7.92 18.80 9.39
C LEU A 106 8.87 17.62 9.55
N GLN A 107 9.87 17.47 8.68
CA GLN A 107 10.93 16.46 8.82
C GLN A 107 11.82 16.76 10.02
N THR A 108 12.17 18.04 10.26
CA THR A 108 12.90 18.48 11.45
C THR A 108 12.13 18.18 12.73
N LYS A 109 10.84 18.53 12.79
CA LYS A 109 9.98 18.18 13.94
C LYS A 109 9.76 16.69 14.09
N TYR A 110 9.72 15.94 12.99
CA TYR A 110 9.67 14.49 13.03
C TYR A 110 10.93 13.91 13.68
N LEU A 111 12.10 14.45 13.35
CA LEU A 111 13.35 14.03 13.96
C LEU A 111 13.37 14.36 15.47
N GLU A 112 12.89 15.54 15.86
CA GLU A 112 12.79 15.96 17.25
C GLU A 112 11.82 15.08 18.06
N VAL A 113 10.62 14.84 17.53
CA VAL A 113 9.53 14.16 18.27
C VAL A 113 9.65 12.63 18.19
N VAL A 114 10.03 12.08 17.05
CA VAL A 114 10.12 10.62 16.82
C VAL A 114 11.54 10.10 17.10
N GLY A 115 12.56 10.96 17.09
CA GLY A 115 13.95 10.57 17.32
C GLY A 115 14.54 9.77 16.16
N ARG A 116 13.99 9.91 14.95
CA ARG A 116 14.41 9.20 13.72
C ARG A 116 14.40 10.13 12.53
N SER A 117 15.38 10.03 11.64
CA SER A 117 15.30 10.68 10.33
C SER A 117 14.26 9.98 9.45
N THR A 118 13.61 10.74 8.57
CA THR A 118 12.64 10.22 7.58
C THR A 118 12.94 10.85 6.23
N GLY A 119 12.95 10.04 5.17
CA GLY A 119 12.99 10.51 3.79
C GLY A 119 11.59 10.65 3.16
N SER A 120 10.55 10.69 4.00
CA SER A 120 9.17 10.83 3.52
C SER A 120 8.84 12.30 3.28
N ASP A 121 8.40 12.63 2.07
CA ASP A 121 7.94 13.97 1.69
C ASP A 121 6.42 14.15 1.82
N ASP A 122 5.68 13.09 2.18
CA ASP A 122 4.24 13.19 2.43
C ASP A 122 3.94 13.96 3.73
N ARG A 123 3.48 15.19 3.56
CA ARG A 123 3.03 16.09 4.60
C ARG A 123 1.99 15.49 5.55
N ARG A 124 1.00 14.74 5.05
CA ARG A 124 -0.05 14.15 5.90
C ARG A 124 0.50 13.04 6.76
N TYR A 125 1.42 12.25 6.20
CA TYR A 125 2.10 11.17 6.91
C TYR A 125 2.97 11.71 8.05
N LEU A 126 3.76 12.77 7.80
CA LEU A 126 4.60 13.39 8.82
C LEU A 126 3.75 13.94 9.98
N ILE A 127 2.67 14.68 9.67
CA ILE A 127 1.78 15.24 10.70
C ILE A 127 1.10 14.13 11.51
N TRP A 128 0.63 13.06 10.85
CA TRP A 128 0.05 11.92 11.54
C TRP A 128 1.05 11.27 12.49
N LYS A 129 2.28 11.02 12.03
CA LYS A 129 3.28 10.30 12.80
C LYS A 129 3.86 11.14 13.95
N ILE A 130 4.00 12.45 13.76
CA ILE A 130 4.33 13.40 14.84
C ILE A 130 3.25 13.36 15.92
N ARG A 131 1.96 13.42 15.54
CA ARG A 131 0.85 13.36 16.52
C ARG A 131 0.78 12.03 17.25
N GLU A 132 1.04 10.92 16.58
CA GLU A 132 1.05 9.60 17.20
C GLU A 132 2.23 9.43 18.17
N ALA A 133 3.38 10.05 17.87
CA ALA A 133 4.51 10.11 18.78
C ALA A 133 4.26 11.07 19.97
N GLU A 134 3.68 12.25 19.75
CA GLU A 134 3.23 13.16 20.83
C GLU A 134 2.22 12.47 21.78
N LYS A 135 1.35 11.62 21.22
CA LYS A 135 0.36 10.85 21.98
C LYS A 135 0.95 9.60 22.67
N GLY A 136 2.25 9.33 22.49
CA GLY A 136 2.93 8.17 23.09
C GLY A 136 2.51 6.81 22.52
N ARG A 137 1.85 6.77 21.36
CA ARG A 137 1.41 5.53 20.69
C ARG A 137 2.50 4.87 19.86
N ILE A 138 3.63 5.55 19.70
CA ILE A 138 4.78 5.07 18.96
C ILE A 138 5.99 5.12 19.89
N ASN A 139 6.80 4.07 19.85
CA ASN A 139 8.09 4.07 20.53
C ASN A 139 9.00 5.12 19.88
N VAL A 140 9.17 6.24 20.58
CA VAL A 140 10.10 7.32 20.25
C VAL A 140 11.54 6.86 20.48
N GLY A 141 12.46 7.28 19.61
CA GLY A 141 13.89 6.94 19.67
C GLY A 141 14.34 5.87 18.67
N PRO A 142 15.65 5.57 18.62
CA PRO A 142 16.24 4.65 17.66
C PRO A 142 15.50 3.32 17.63
N ARG A 143 15.18 2.82 16.43
CA ARG A 143 14.50 1.52 16.29
C ARG A 143 15.46 0.47 16.85
N LYS A 144 15.17 -0.04 18.06
CA LYS A 144 15.81 -1.26 18.57
C LYS A 144 15.36 -2.41 17.67
N THR A 145 16.08 -2.64 16.56
CA THR A 145 16.18 -3.97 16.00
C THR A 145 16.66 -4.84 17.15
N ARG A 146 15.98 -5.96 17.44
CA ARG A 146 16.37 -6.85 18.53
C ARG A 146 17.86 -7.13 18.35
N ALA A 147 18.69 -6.56 19.21
CA ALA A 147 20.10 -6.91 19.24
C ALA A 147 20.10 -8.41 19.54
N ARG A 148 20.72 -9.20 18.67
CA ARG A 148 20.94 -10.60 18.97
C ARG A 148 21.88 -10.60 20.19
N GLU A 149 21.35 -10.93 21.36
CA GLU A 149 22.19 -11.14 22.54
C GLU A 149 23.09 -12.34 22.24
N GLY A 150 24.40 -12.08 22.15
CA GLY A 150 25.42 -13.08 21.85
C GLY A 150 26.51 -12.57 20.91
N GLU A 151 27.73 -13.06 21.13
CA GLU A 151 28.83 -12.97 20.18
C GLU A 151 28.36 -13.39 18.77
N PRO A 152 28.72 -12.67 17.70
CA PRO A 152 28.48 -13.14 16.34
C PRO A 152 29.12 -14.51 16.18
N LEU A 153 28.30 -15.55 16.04
CA LEU A 153 28.81 -16.88 15.71
C LEU A 153 29.61 -16.77 14.40
N ASP A 154 30.88 -17.21 14.43
CA ASP A 154 31.68 -17.39 13.22
C ASP A 154 31.07 -18.55 12.42
N VAL A 155 30.23 -18.20 11.44
CA VAL A 155 29.48 -19.16 10.62
C VAL A 155 30.06 -19.18 9.22
N LYS A 156 30.48 -20.36 8.78
CA LYS A 156 30.83 -20.62 7.38
C LYS A 156 29.58 -20.96 6.58
N ILE A 157 29.42 -20.32 5.43
CA ILE A 157 28.33 -20.59 4.49
C ILE A 157 28.79 -21.69 3.53
N LEU A 158 28.08 -22.83 3.52
CA LEU A 158 28.31 -23.92 2.57
C LEU A 158 27.25 -23.85 1.45
N PRO A 159 27.60 -23.38 0.23
CA PRO A 159 26.66 -23.36 -0.87
C PRO A 159 26.39 -24.78 -1.37
N LEU A 160 25.14 -25.22 -1.30
CA LEU A 160 24.67 -26.49 -1.84
C LEU A 160 23.79 -26.23 -3.06
N ARG A 161 24.13 -26.83 -4.21
CA ARG A 161 23.31 -26.77 -5.41
C ARG A 161 22.47 -28.03 -5.52
N LEU A 162 21.17 -27.86 -5.66
CA LEU A 162 20.19 -28.92 -5.86
C LEU A 162 19.29 -28.50 -7.02
N GLU A 163 18.87 -29.46 -7.84
CA GLU A 163 17.79 -29.26 -8.80
C GLU A 163 16.50 -28.89 -8.05
N ALA A 164 15.70 -27.99 -8.63
CA ALA A 164 14.49 -27.47 -7.98
C ALA A 164 13.53 -28.60 -7.59
N ASP A 165 13.27 -29.52 -8.51
CA ASP A 165 12.38 -30.67 -8.29
C ASP A 165 12.86 -31.59 -7.15
N VAL A 166 14.18 -31.71 -6.97
CA VAL A 166 14.78 -32.50 -5.89
C VAL A 166 14.64 -31.76 -4.56
N ALA A 167 14.85 -30.44 -4.55
CA ALA A 167 14.67 -29.62 -3.37
C ALA A 167 13.21 -29.63 -2.91
N ASP A 168 12.24 -29.62 -3.82
CA ASP A 168 10.81 -29.65 -3.51
C ASP A 168 10.38 -30.99 -2.88
N LYS A 169 10.84 -32.12 -3.44
CA LYS A 169 10.60 -33.45 -2.86
C LYS A 169 11.23 -33.62 -1.49
N MET A 170 12.44 -33.11 -1.31
CA MET A 170 13.11 -33.10 -0.01
C MET A 170 12.30 -32.27 1.01
N ASP A 171 11.78 -31.13 0.56
CA ASP A 171 10.99 -30.21 1.36
C ASP A 171 9.65 -30.79 1.81
N GLU A 172 8.97 -31.49 0.91
CA GLU A 172 7.77 -32.25 1.25
C GLU A 172 8.07 -33.33 2.28
N ALA A 173 9.16 -34.08 2.12
CA ALA A 173 9.53 -35.17 3.01
C ALA A 173 9.83 -34.69 4.44
N TRP A 174 10.61 -33.62 4.64
CA TRP A 174 10.91 -33.15 6.00
C TRP A 174 9.72 -32.44 6.65
N ARG A 175 8.87 -31.75 5.89
CA ARG A 175 7.62 -31.16 6.42
C ARG A 175 6.64 -32.24 6.87
N ALA A 176 6.49 -33.32 6.11
CA ALA A 176 5.65 -34.45 6.50
C ALA A 176 6.12 -35.12 7.80
N LYS A 177 7.42 -35.01 8.12
CA LYS A 177 8.02 -35.51 9.37
C LYS A 177 7.98 -34.50 10.52
N GLY A 178 7.39 -33.31 10.32
CA GLY A 178 7.24 -32.30 11.37
C GLY A 178 8.55 -31.60 11.77
N ILE A 179 9.62 -31.74 10.97
CA ILE A 179 10.85 -30.98 11.16
C ILE A 179 10.52 -29.50 10.90
N LYS A 180 11.08 -28.56 11.66
CA LYS A 180 10.64 -27.16 11.60
C LYS A 180 11.31 -26.38 10.47
N ASN A 181 12.55 -26.72 10.13
CA ASN A 181 13.31 -26.00 9.12
C ASN A 181 14.24 -26.92 8.31
N ARG A 182 14.54 -26.51 7.06
CA ARG A 182 15.42 -27.25 6.15
C ARG A 182 16.84 -27.46 6.72
N MET A 183 17.36 -26.51 7.51
CA MET A 183 18.69 -26.61 8.10
C MET A 183 18.79 -27.70 9.18
N GLU A 184 17.72 -27.90 9.95
CA GLU A 184 17.58 -28.95 10.97
C GLU A 184 17.54 -30.32 10.30
N PHE A 185 16.77 -30.44 9.21
CA PHE A 185 16.79 -31.63 8.37
C PHE A 185 18.19 -31.92 7.82
N LEU A 186 18.85 -30.94 7.20
CA LEU A 186 20.19 -31.13 6.62
C LEU A 186 21.25 -31.45 7.69
N ARG A 187 21.24 -30.76 8.83
CA ARG A 187 22.15 -31.05 9.95
C ARG A 187 21.91 -32.44 10.51
N GLY A 188 20.65 -32.83 10.74
CA GLY A 188 20.29 -34.16 11.21
C GLY A 188 20.71 -35.26 10.24
N ALA A 189 20.50 -35.06 8.94
CA ALA A 189 20.91 -36.00 7.90
C ALA A 189 22.44 -36.16 7.84
N ILE A 190 23.20 -35.05 7.91
CA ILE A 190 24.66 -35.07 7.96
C ILE A 190 25.14 -35.80 9.23
N GLY A 191 24.59 -35.48 10.39
CA GLY A 191 24.93 -36.14 11.66
C GLY A 191 24.66 -37.65 11.62
N HIS A 192 23.50 -38.06 11.10
CA HIS A 192 23.15 -39.46 10.95
C HIS A 192 24.13 -40.20 10.01
N TYR A 193 24.48 -39.58 8.87
CA TYR A 193 25.43 -40.17 7.94
C TYR A 193 26.85 -40.26 8.51
N LEU A 194 27.31 -39.23 9.23
CA LEU A 194 28.59 -39.25 9.93
C LEU A 194 28.64 -40.36 11.00
N ALA A 195 27.55 -40.57 11.74
CA ALA A 195 27.46 -41.66 12.71
C ALA A 195 27.51 -43.03 12.02
N HIS A 196 26.85 -43.17 10.87
CA HIS A 196 26.88 -44.39 10.07
C HIS A 196 28.30 -44.71 9.55
N LEU A 197 29.07 -43.68 9.19
CA LEU A 197 30.48 -43.80 8.80
C LEU A 197 31.44 -44.06 9.99
N GLY A 198 30.93 -44.10 11.23
CA GLY A 198 31.73 -44.32 12.43
C GLY A 198 32.40 -43.06 13.01
N ALA A 199 32.19 -41.88 12.40
CA ALA A 199 32.71 -40.60 12.87
C ALA A 199 31.82 -40.03 14.00
N ARG A 200 31.73 -40.75 15.12
CA ARG A 200 30.81 -40.46 16.23
C ARG A 200 31.05 -39.08 16.87
N ASP A 201 32.31 -38.68 17.01
CA ASP A 201 32.67 -37.38 17.60
C ASP A 201 32.19 -36.22 16.73
N ALA A 202 32.33 -36.35 15.41
CA ALA A 202 31.84 -35.36 14.46
C ALA A 202 30.30 -35.36 14.42
N ALA A 203 29.67 -36.53 14.45
CA ALA A 203 28.20 -36.67 14.44
C ALA A 203 27.55 -35.97 15.64
N ALA A 204 28.16 -36.04 16.83
CA ALA A 204 27.67 -35.38 18.04
C ALA A 204 27.57 -33.86 17.93
N LEU A 205 28.37 -33.22 17.06
CA LEU A 205 28.30 -31.77 16.82
C LEU A 205 27.05 -31.36 16.04
N PHE A 206 26.40 -32.29 15.33
CA PHE A 206 25.22 -32.03 14.52
C PHE A 206 23.89 -32.38 15.23
N THR A 207 23.93 -33.11 16.35
CA THR A 207 22.74 -33.50 17.13
C THR A 207 22.37 -32.50 18.23
N ASN A 208 23.31 -31.68 18.70
CA ASN A 208 23.16 -30.83 19.90
C ASN A 208 22.86 -29.35 19.61
N ALA A 209 22.47 -29.00 18.38
CA ALA A 209 22.28 -27.59 18.01
C ALA A 209 20.97 -26.95 18.52
N ASP A 210 20.04 -27.74 19.09
CA ASP A 210 18.78 -27.25 19.63
C ASP A 210 18.83 -26.86 21.11
N THR A 211 19.97 -27.06 21.80
CA THR A 211 20.10 -26.79 23.25
C THR A 211 20.80 -25.47 23.61
N THR A 212 21.17 -24.62 22.65
CA THR A 212 21.75 -23.30 22.94
C THR A 212 20.83 -22.19 22.47
N GLY A 213 19.80 -21.93 23.27
CA GLY A 213 18.80 -20.90 23.01
C GLY A 213 17.75 -20.85 24.12
N ALA A 214 18.21 -20.81 25.39
CA ALA A 214 17.41 -20.47 26.56
C ALA A 214 18.16 -19.40 27.36
#